data_AF-A0A7G8BLC5-F1
#
_entry.id   AF-A0A7G8BLC5-F1
#
_cell.length_a   1.000
_cell.length_b   1.000
_cell.length_c   1.000
_cell.angle_alpha   90.00
_cell.angle_beta   90.00
_cell.angle_gamma   90.00
#
_symmetry.space_group_name_H-M   'P 1'
#
loop_
_entity.id
_entity.type
_entity.pdbx_description
1 polymer ?
#
loop_
_entity_poly.entity_id
_entity_poly.type
_entity_poly.pdbx_seq_one_letter_code
_entity_poly.pdbx_strand_id
1 'polypeptide(L)'
;MSPTATQRKPTTRKKKKAAARGWITWWPLLLGILVTPLTVRAAGVMALAGPDALRMLYPWVQLVQNPMLAFPTDIAGTLSQAMMYLQFPLYGLLMALVLRAKGMLPAIIAAAAAHFGAVAIVVALAHL
;
A
#
# COMPACT_ATOMS: atom_id res chain seq x y z
N MET A 1 -40.62 -38.86 37.97
CA MET A 1 -39.72 -39.24 36.86
C MET A 1 -39.26 -37.95 36.19
N SER A 2 -38.01 -37.53 36.40
CA SER A 2 -37.47 -36.27 35.86
C SER A 2 -36.53 -36.58 34.69
N PRO A 3 -36.71 -36.01 33.49
CA PRO A 3 -35.70 -36.09 32.44
C PRO A 3 -34.69 -34.95 32.56
N THR A 4 -33.49 -35.35 32.96
CA THR A 4 -32.14 -34.89 32.58
C THR A 4 -32.02 -33.59 31.78
N ALA A 5 -31.45 -32.56 32.41
CA ALA A 5 -30.96 -31.36 31.74
C ALA A 5 -29.72 -31.66 30.89
N THR A 6 -29.84 -31.55 29.57
CA THR A 6 -28.72 -31.69 28.64
C THR A 6 -27.81 -30.46 28.71
N GLN A 7 -26.70 -30.57 29.44
CA GLN A 7 -25.68 -29.53 29.54
C GLN A 7 -24.93 -29.38 28.20
N ARG A 8 -25.24 -28.34 27.42
CA ARG A 8 -24.48 -27.98 26.21
C ARG A 8 -23.09 -27.46 26.61
N LYS A 9 -22.03 -28.23 26.33
CA LYS A 9 -20.63 -27.79 26.44
C LYS A 9 -20.37 -26.57 25.53
N PRO A 10 -19.76 -25.49 26.03
CA PRO A 10 -19.45 -24.33 25.20
C PRO A 10 -18.27 -24.67 24.28
N THR A 11 -18.47 -24.49 22.98
CA THR A 11 -17.49 -24.69 21.92
C THR A 11 -16.41 -23.59 21.97
N THR A 12 -15.37 -23.77 22.78
CA THR A 12 -14.28 -22.77 22.93
C THR A 12 -13.14 -22.90 21.91
N ARG A 13 -13.22 -23.82 20.94
CA ARG A 13 -12.09 -24.12 20.03
C ARG A 13 -11.92 -23.16 18.83
N LYS A 14 -12.84 -22.24 18.56
CA LYS A 14 -12.77 -21.37 17.35
C LYS A 14 -11.90 -20.11 17.51
N LYS A 15 -11.54 -19.67 18.73
CA LYS A 15 -10.82 -18.40 18.95
C LYS A 15 -9.33 -18.42 18.56
N LYS A 16 -8.62 -19.56 18.71
CA LYS A 16 -7.17 -19.64 18.40
C LYS A 16 -6.85 -19.49 16.90
N LYS A 17 -7.72 -19.97 15.99
CA LYS A 17 -7.50 -19.84 14.53
C LYS A 17 -7.72 -18.41 14.02
N ALA A 18 -8.56 -17.61 14.68
CA ALA A 18 -8.79 -16.22 14.29
C ALA A 18 -7.57 -15.33 14.58
N ALA A 19 -6.87 -15.56 15.69
CA ALA A 19 -5.68 -14.79 16.07
C ALA A 19 -4.49 -15.02 15.11
N ALA A 20 -4.20 -16.28 14.74
CA ALA A 20 -3.13 -16.60 13.78
C ALA A 20 -3.41 -16.06 12.37
N ARG A 21 -4.70 -16.02 11.96
CA ARG A 21 -5.12 -15.40 10.71
C ARG A 21 -4.97 -13.87 10.72
N GLY A 22 -4.93 -13.23 11.89
CA GLY A 22 -4.70 -11.79 12.01
C GLY A 22 -3.29 -11.38 11.64
N TRP A 23 -2.26 -12.11 12.10
CA TRP A 23 -0.87 -11.76 11.77
C TRP A 23 -0.55 -11.98 10.29
N ILE A 24 -1.07 -13.07 9.71
CA ILE A 24 -0.78 -13.38 8.31
C ILE A 24 -1.32 -12.32 7.35
N THR A 25 -2.40 -11.58 7.70
CA THR A 25 -2.94 -10.52 6.84
C THR A 25 -2.02 -9.31 6.64
N TRP A 26 -0.93 -9.19 7.42
CA TRP A 26 0.07 -8.13 7.26
C TRP A 26 1.17 -8.45 6.24
N TRP A 27 1.12 -9.62 5.61
CA TRP A 27 2.08 -9.99 4.57
C TRP A 27 2.22 -8.96 3.43
N PRO A 28 1.16 -8.23 2.98
CA PRO A 28 1.33 -7.23 1.92
C PRO A 28 2.17 -6.04 2.37
N LEU A 29 2.09 -5.63 3.65
CA LEU A 29 2.94 -4.60 4.22
C LEU A 29 4.41 -5.04 4.21
N LEU A 30 4.68 -6.27 4.67
CA LEU A 30 6.03 -6.84 4.63
C LEU A 30 6.57 -6.89 3.20
N LEU A 31 5.75 -7.32 2.24
CA LEU A 31 6.13 -7.32 0.83
C LEU A 31 6.44 -5.90 0.33
N GLY A 32 5.61 -4.91 0.68
CA GLY A 32 5.85 -3.50 0.33
C GLY A 32 7.20 -3.00 0.84
N ILE A 33 7.56 -3.33 2.08
CA ILE A 33 8.87 -2.99 2.67
C ILE A 33 10.01 -3.69 1.93
N LEU A 34 9.85 -4.98 1.63
CA LEU A 34 10.89 -5.78 0.96
C LEU A 34 11.14 -5.34 -0.49
N VAL A 35 10.10 -4.84 -1.17
CA VAL A 35 10.19 -4.38 -2.57
C VAL A 35 10.85 -2.99 -2.67
N THR A 36 10.72 -2.13 -1.65
CA THR A 36 11.33 -0.78 -1.65
C THR A 36 12.81 -0.73 -2.06
N PRO A 37 13.74 -1.51 -1.49
CA PRO A 37 15.15 -1.43 -1.91
C PRO A 37 15.36 -1.86 -3.38
N LEU A 38 14.55 -2.79 -3.90
CA LEU A 38 14.60 -3.18 -5.31
C LEU A 38 14.14 -2.04 -6.21
N THR A 39 13.03 -1.38 -5.85
CA THR A 39 12.46 -0.31 -6.67
C THR A 39 13.30 0.95 -6.64
N VAL A 40 13.97 1.26 -5.52
CA VAL A 40 14.94 2.36 -5.45
C VAL A 40 16.11 2.11 -6.42
N ARG A 41 16.60 0.86 -6.50
CA ARG A 41 17.63 0.52 -7.50
C ARG A 41 17.08 0.57 -8.93
N ALA A 42 15.85 0.11 -9.14
CA ALA A 42 15.19 0.20 -10.44
C ALA A 42 15.00 1.67 -10.88
N ALA A 43 14.73 2.59 -9.95
CA ALA A 43 14.62 4.02 -10.22
C ALA A 43 15.89 4.58 -10.87
N GLY A 44 17.06 4.18 -10.34
CA GLY A 44 18.36 4.59 -10.90
C GLY A 44 18.55 4.14 -12.35
N VAL A 45 18.05 2.95 -12.70
CA VAL A 45 18.07 2.45 -14.09
C VAL A 45 17.01 3.15 -14.94
N MET A 46 15.79 3.31 -14.43
CA MET A 46 14.67 3.94 -15.14
C MET A 46 14.90 5.43 -15.39
N ALA A 47 15.68 6.12 -14.56
CA ALA A 47 16.10 7.49 -14.81
C ALA A 47 16.82 7.63 -16.17
N LEU A 48 17.47 6.57 -16.66
CA LEU A 48 18.11 6.55 -17.98
C LEU A 48 17.10 6.39 -19.13
N ALA A 49 15.94 5.78 -18.86
CA ALA A 49 14.85 5.61 -19.82
C ALA A 49 14.00 6.88 -20.00
N GLY A 50 14.20 7.88 -19.14
CA GLY A 50 13.56 9.18 -19.21
C GLY A 50 12.43 9.40 -18.18
N PRO A 51 11.80 10.59 -18.20
CA PRO A 51 10.89 11.04 -17.16
C PRO A 51 9.62 10.19 -17.01
N ASP A 52 9.10 9.63 -18.10
CA ASP A 52 7.86 8.86 -18.10
C ASP A 52 7.96 7.55 -17.30
N ALA A 53 9.13 6.90 -17.35
CA ALA A 53 9.40 5.71 -16.56
C ALA A 53 9.34 6.01 -15.05
N LEU A 54 9.87 7.16 -14.64
CA LEU A 54 9.82 7.60 -13.23
C LEU A 54 8.42 8.03 -12.80
N ARG A 55 7.64 8.65 -13.70
CA ARG A 55 6.21 8.96 -13.44
C ARG A 55 5.40 7.71 -13.16
N MET A 56 5.66 6.64 -13.89
CA MET A 56 4.96 5.37 -13.68
C MET A 56 5.46 4.63 -12.44
N LEU A 57 6.77 4.62 -12.18
CA LEU A 57 7.33 3.91 -11.02
C LEU A 57 7.06 4.63 -9.69
N TYR A 58 7.18 5.96 -9.67
CA TYR A 58 7.11 6.80 -8.46
C TYR A 58 6.15 8.00 -8.64
N PRO A 59 4.85 7.76 -8.88
CA PRO A 59 3.90 8.84 -9.14
C PRO A 59 3.76 9.80 -7.95
N TRP A 60 3.80 9.30 -6.71
CA TRP A 60 3.71 10.17 -5.53
C TRP A 60 4.92 11.09 -5.36
N VAL A 61 6.10 10.65 -5.77
CA VAL A 61 7.31 11.47 -5.79
C VAL A 61 7.14 12.63 -6.76
N GLN A 62 6.67 12.34 -7.97
CA GLN A 62 6.41 13.35 -8.99
C GLN A 62 5.31 14.33 -8.56
N LEU A 63 4.29 13.83 -7.86
CA LEU A 63 3.19 14.67 -7.37
C LEU A 63 3.69 15.68 -6.33
N VAL A 64 4.46 15.26 -5.33
CA VAL A 64 4.97 16.19 -4.29
C VAL A 64 6.04 17.15 -4.80
N GLN A 65 6.70 16.82 -5.90
CA GLN A 65 7.63 17.73 -6.60
C GLN A 65 6.92 18.68 -7.56
N ASN A 66 5.61 18.55 -7.76
CA ASN A 66 4.91 19.36 -8.73
C ASN A 66 4.86 20.83 -8.28
N PRO A 67 5.24 21.79 -9.15
CA PRO A 67 5.28 23.20 -8.79
C PRO A 67 3.91 23.79 -8.44
N MET A 68 2.80 23.21 -8.91
CA MET A 68 1.44 23.67 -8.60
C MET A 68 1.08 23.48 -7.11
N LEU A 69 1.78 22.61 -6.38
CA LEU A 69 1.62 22.48 -4.94
C LEU A 69 2.32 23.59 -4.15
N ALA A 70 3.14 24.41 -4.82
CA ALA A 70 3.84 25.56 -4.25
C ALA A 70 4.63 25.26 -2.96
N PHE A 71 5.13 24.03 -2.81
CA PHE A 71 6.00 23.68 -1.68
C PHE A 71 7.38 24.34 -1.82
N PRO A 72 7.97 24.82 -0.72
CA PRO A 72 9.39 25.19 -0.70
C PRO A 72 10.26 24.02 -1.16
N THR A 73 11.34 24.30 -1.89
CA THR A 73 12.20 23.28 -2.52
C THR A 73 12.71 22.24 -1.52
N ASP A 74 13.10 22.65 -0.32
CA ASP A 74 13.59 21.75 0.73
C ASP A 74 12.50 20.80 1.24
N ILE A 75 11.27 21.29 1.34
CA ILE A 75 10.11 20.49 1.76
C ILE A 75 9.75 19.51 0.64
N ALA A 76 9.68 19.97 -0.61
CA ALA A 76 9.41 19.12 -1.76
C ALA A 76 10.47 18.01 -1.89
N GLY A 77 11.75 18.33 -1.69
CA GLY A 77 12.85 17.38 -1.69
C GLY A 77 12.72 16.33 -0.59
N THR A 78 12.45 16.76 0.65
CA THR A 78 12.26 15.86 1.80
C THR A 78 11.06 14.94 1.61
N LEU A 79 9.92 15.48 1.17
CA LEU A 79 8.70 14.71 0.90
C LEU A 79 8.90 13.72 -0.24
N SER A 80 9.56 14.14 -1.32
CA SER A 80 9.95 13.28 -2.44
C SER A 80 10.76 12.09 -1.95
N GLN A 81 11.81 12.36 -1.18
CA GLN A 81 12.66 11.31 -0.63
C GLN A 81 11.85 10.37 0.28
N ALA A 82 11.00 10.90 1.15
CA ALA A 82 10.13 10.09 1.99
C ALA A 82 9.19 9.21 1.14
N MET A 83 8.54 9.77 0.11
CA MET A 83 7.62 9.03 -0.77
C MET A 83 8.33 7.93 -1.56
N MET A 84 9.59 8.13 -1.93
CA MET A 84 10.40 7.10 -2.59
C MET A 84 10.57 5.85 -1.73
N TYR A 85 10.64 5.99 -0.40
CA TYR A 85 10.73 4.85 0.51
C TYR A 85 9.37 4.37 1.02
N LEU A 86 8.37 5.25 1.11
CA LEU A 86 7.09 4.97 1.75
C LEU A 86 6.00 4.47 0.81
N GLN A 87 6.02 4.77 -0.50
CA GLN A 87 4.86 4.46 -1.34
C GLN A 87 4.49 2.96 -1.34
N PHE A 88 5.48 2.06 -1.41
CA PHE A 88 5.23 0.61 -1.44
C PHE A 88 4.79 0.08 -0.06
N PRO A 89 5.43 0.46 1.07
CA PRO A 89 4.89 0.18 2.40
C PRO A 89 3.46 0.70 2.59
N LEU A 90 3.14 1.90 2.10
CA LEU A 90 1.79 2.48 2.21
C LEU A 90 0.77 1.70 1.38
N TYR A 91 1.13 1.26 0.16
CA TYR A 91 0.29 0.36 -0.62
C TYR A 91 0.08 -0.98 0.10
N GLY A 92 1.15 -1.58 0.63
CA GLY A 92 1.07 -2.82 1.40
C GLY A 92 0.22 -2.69 2.67
N LEU A 93 0.32 -1.56 3.37
CA LEU A 93 -0.51 -1.20 4.51
C LEU A 93 -1.98 -1.09 4.11
N LEU A 94 -2.28 -0.32 3.05
CA LEU A 94 -3.62 -0.19 2.50
C LEU A 94 -4.21 -1.55 2.14
N MET A 95 -3.44 -2.38 1.43
CA MET A 95 -3.84 -3.74 1.08
C MET A 95 -4.13 -4.58 2.32
N ALA A 96 -3.25 -4.55 3.33
CA ALA A 96 -3.44 -5.31 4.57
C ALA A 96 -4.74 -4.90 5.30
N LEU A 97 -5.01 -3.60 5.39
CA LEU A 97 -6.23 -3.08 6.03
C LEU A 97 -7.49 -3.49 5.25
N VAL A 98 -7.49 -3.33 3.93
CA VAL A 98 -8.64 -3.71 3.08
C VAL A 98 -8.81 -5.23 3.05
N LEU A 99 -7.73 -6.00 3.02
CA LEU A 99 -7.75 -7.47 3.05
C LEU A 99 -8.44 -7.98 4.32
N ARG A 100 -8.18 -7.35 5.46
CA ARG A 100 -8.83 -7.68 6.75
C ARG A 100 -10.33 -7.39 6.75
N ALA A 101 -10.78 -6.38 6.01
CA ALA A 101 -12.16 -5.93 6.01
C ALA A 101 -13.03 -6.53 4.89
N LYS A 102 -12.48 -6.66 3.68
CA LYS A 102 -13.23 -6.92 2.44
C LYS A 102 -12.67 -8.07 1.59
N GLY A 103 -11.50 -8.62 1.93
CA GLY A 103 -10.86 -9.71 1.18
C GLY A 103 -9.85 -9.25 0.11
N MET A 104 -9.32 -10.21 -0.65
CA MET A 104 -8.15 -10.00 -1.51
C MET A 104 -8.40 -9.11 -2.71
N LEU A 105 -9.46 -9.36 -3.48
CA LEU A 105 -9.74 -8.61 -4.71
C LEU A 105 -9.93 -7.10 -4.42
N PRO A 106 -10.75 -6.69 -3.43
CA PRO A 106 -10.86 -5.27 -3.07
C PRO A 106 -9.54 -4.65 -2.61
N ALA A 107 -8.67 -5.42 -1.95
CA ALA A 107 -7.36 -4.92 -1.51
C ALA A 107 -6.43 -4.61 -2.69
N ILE A 108 -6.38 -5.51 -3.68
CA ILE A 108 -5.62 -5.29 -4.92
C ILE A 108 -6.17 -4.07 -5.67
N ILE A 109 -7.50 -4.00 -5.83
CA ILE A 109 -8.15 -2.86 -6.51
C ILE A 109 -7.83 -1.55 -5.78
N ALA A 110 -7.86 -1.53 -4.45
CA ALA A 110 -7.56 -0.31 -3.68
C ALA A 110 -6.12 0.17 -3.89
N ALA A 111 -5.13 -0.73 -3.86
CA ALA A 111 -3.73 -0.36 -4.13
C ALA A 111 -3.50 0.07 -5.58
N ALA A 112 -4.09 -0.66 -6.54
CA ALA A 112 -4.02 -0.30 -7.95
C ALA A 112 -4.66 1.08 -8.20
N ALA A 113 -5.84 1.33 -7.63
CA ALA A 113 -6.52 2.63 -7.74
C ALA A 113 -5.70 3.76 -7.12
N ALA A 114 -5.08 3.54 -5.96
CA ALA A 114 -4.19 4.53 -5.34
C ALA A 114 -2.98 4.85 -6.25
N HIS A 115 -2.35 3.83 -6.83
CA HIS A 115 -1.20 4.01 -7.71
C HIS A 115 -1.56 4.66 -9.04
N PHE A 116 -2.49 4.06 -9.79
CA PHE A 116 -2.90 4.58 -11.10
C PHE A 116 -3.65 5.90 -11.01
N GLY A 117 -4.35 6.17 -9.90
CA GLY A 117 -4.92 7.49 -9.62
C GLY A 117 -3.82 8.56 -9.52
N ALA A 118 -2.75 8.28 -8.78
CA ALA A 118 -1.61 9.19 -8.70
C ALA A 118 -0.91 9.37 -10.06
N VAL A 119 -0.72 8.29 -10.82
CA VAL A 119 -0.17 8.36 -12.19
C VAL A 119 -1.04 9.24 -13.08
N ALA A 120 -2.36 9.02 -13.08
CA ALA A 120 -3.29 9.81 -13.89
C ALA A 120 -3.24 11.30 -13.55
N ILE A 121 -3.16 11.64 -12.25
CA ILE A 121 -3.01 13.03 -11.81
C ILE A 121 -1.69 13.61 -12.31
N VAL A 122 -0.55 12.91 -12.11
CA VAL A 122 0.76 13.40 -12.57
C VAL A 122 0.79 13.58 -14.08
N VAL A 123 0.22 12.65 -14.85
CA VAL A 123 0.12 12.77 -16.31
C VAL A 123 -0.75 13.96 -16.69
N ALA A 124 -1.91 14.16 -16.06
CA ALA A 124 -2.76 15.31 -16.33
C ALA A 124 -2.02 16.62 -16.04
N LEU A 125 -1.34 16.73 -14.89
CA LEU A 125 -0.56 17.91 -14.52
C LEU A 125 0.62 18.18 -15.46
N ALA A 126 1.15 17.16 -16.14
CA ALA A 126 2.23 17.34 -17.13
C ALA A 126 1.74 17.92 -18.47
N HIS A 127 0.44 18.00 -18.69
CA HIS A 127 -0.19 18.53 -19.90
C HIS A 127 -0.99 19.83 -19.65
N LEU A 128 -0.93 20.38 -18.44
CA LEU A 128 -1.44 21.71 -18.08
C LEU A 128 -0.35 22.76 -18.25
#